data_AF-A0A0M2VIV3-F1
#
_entry.id   AF-A0A0M2VIV3-F1
#
_cell.length_a   1.000
_cell.length_b   1.000
_cell.length_c   1.000
_cell.angle_alpha   90.00
_cell.angle_beta   90.00
_cell.angle_gamma   90.00
#
_symmetry.space_group_name_H-M   'P 1'
#
loop_
_entity.id
_entity.type
_entity.pdbx_description
1 polymer ?
#
loop_
_entity_poly.entity_id
_entity_poly.type
_entity_poly.pdbx_seq_one_letter_code
_entity_poly.pdbx_strand_id
1 'polypeptide(L)'
;MKFTKKILGATVFALASLSAHAAPINVGGVTWDPAWVDGGEQDFAMKYDFTQWFSTTSAGNNNVANMQTSYTTAIGINTLLSTLNGSNTATGYFLSGVGETYYINGSTSFCTGCELTLAFGGLGLNNNNTFDITNAWINLYVDFTADYTSPTSNVGEVASAMDGNLWLSASVLSFGLTSGTVQNALASAQFQVTGGLAANNFLNSPKAGFANQSGSAFFNTSINAKFSSLGNGQVVSETIPEPASLAIFGLGLIGLAGMARRKTKKS
;
A
#
# COMPACT_ATOMS: atom_id res chain seq x y z
N MET A 1 -48.89 37.52 13.90
CA MET A 1 -48.41 36.15 13.55
C MET A 1 -47.86 36.10 12.12
N LYS A 2 -46.64 36.58 11.83
CA LYS A 2 -45.98 36.40 10.51
C LYS A 2 -44.48 36.07 10.56
N PHE A 3 -43.85 36.09 11.73
CA PHE A 3 -42.41 35.85 11.89
C PHE A 3 -42.03 34.38 12.17
N THR A 4 -42.95 33.56 12.67
CA THR A 4 -42.66 32.17 13.08
C THR A 4 -42.58 31.16 11.93
N LYS A 5 -43.07 31.48 10.72
CA LYS A 5 -43.00 30.57 9.56
C LYS A 5 -41.71 30.67 8.74
N LYS A 6 -40.90 31.73 8.92
CA LYS A 6 -39.66 31.92 8.15
C LYS A 6 -38.43 31.27 8.80
N ILE A 7 -38.48 30.97 10.10
CA ILE A 7 -37.36 30.39 10.83
C ILE A 7 -37.30 28.86 10.66
N LEU A 8 -38.43 28.16 10.48
CA LEU A 8 -38.44 26.70 10.30
C LEU A 8 -37.80 26.20 8.99
N GLY A 9 -37.75 27.03 7.94
CA GLY A 9 -37.17 26.62 6.66
C GLY A 9 -35.64 26.63 6.63
N ALA A 10 -35.00 27.43 7.49
CA ALA A 10 -33.55 27.56 7.56
C ALA A 10 -32.91 26.51 8.49
N THR A 11 -33.63 26.07 9.53
CA THR A 11 -33.13 25.06 10.48
C THR A 11 -33.07 23.65 9.88
N VAL A 12 -33.98 23.29 8.97
CA VAL A 12 -33.96 21.94 8.34
C VAL A 12 -32.78 21.76 7.38
N PHE A 13 -32.29 22.82 6.73
CA PHE A 13 -31.10 22.76 5.87
C PHE A 13 -29.78 22.78 6.64
N ALA A 14 -29.73 23.39 7.83
CA ALA A 14 -28.54 23.39 8.69
C ALA A 14 -28.33 22.06 9.44
N LEU A 15 -29.38 21.24 9.59
CA LEU A 15 -29.31 19.91 10.20
C LEU A 15 -28.88 18.80 9.22
N ALA A 16 -28.94 19.04 7.91
CA ALA A 16 -28.51 18.07 6.88
C ALA A 16 -26.99 18.08 6.62
N SER A 17 -26.26 19.05 7.16
CA SER A 17 -24.81 19.20 7.03
C SER A 17 -24.01 18.58 8.17
N LEU A 18 -24.65 17.81 9.06
CA LEU A 18 -23.96 17.15 10.17
C LEU A 18 -23.58 15.74 9.72
N SER A 19 -22.26 15.51 9.65
CA SER A 19 -21.57 14.25 9.34
C SER A 19 -21.68 13.73 7.90
N ALA A 20 -21.05 14.44 6.95
CA ALA A 20 -20.58 13.80 5.72
C ALA A 20 -19.38 12.89 6.07
N HIS A 21 -19.65 11.66 6.50
CA HIS A 21 -18.62 10.63 6.52
C HIS A 21 -18.38 10.19 5.08
N ALA A 22 -17.12 10.09 4.65
CA ALA A 22 -16.83 9.47 3.36
C ALA A 22 -17.27 8.00 3.43
N ALA A 23 -17.96 7.53 2.39
CA ALA A 23 -18.32 6.11 2.32
C ALA A 23 -17.03 5.28 2.15
N PRO A 24 -16.98 4.05 2.69
CA PRO A 24 -15.89 3.14 2.39
C PRO A 24 -15.79 2.91 0.87
N ILE A 25 -14.58 3.05 0.35
CA ILE A 25 -14.25 2.77 -1.06
C ILE A 25 -14.07 1.25 -1.18
N ASN A 26 -14.63 0.63 -2.21
CA ASN A 26 -14.35 -0.75 -2.58
C ASN A 26 -13.77 -0.81 -4.00
N VAL A 27 -12.55 -1.33 -4.12
CA VAL A 27 -11.92 -1.60 -5.41
C VAL A 27 -11.47 -3.04 -5.44
N GLY A 28 -12.05 -3.83 -6.35
CA GLY A 28 -11.66 -5.22 -6.54
C GLY A 28 -11.91 -6.12 -5.32
N GLY A 29 -12.83 -5.77 -4.42
CA GLY A 29 -13.10 -6.53 -3.20
C GLY A 29 -12.40 -5.99 -1.95
N VAL A 30 -11.32 -5.22 -2.12
CA VAL A 30 -10.61 -4.53 -1.03
C VAL A 30 -11.35 -3.26 -0.66
N THR A 31 -11.70 -3.12 0.62
CA THR A 31 -12.48 -2.01 1.16
C THR A 31 -11.70 -1.21 2.20
N TRP A 32 -11.72 0.11 2.11
CA TRP A 32 -11.12 1.00 3.10
C TRP A 32 -11.94 2.28 3.27
N ASP A 33 -11.86 2.90 4.45
CA ASP A 33 -12.49 4.20 4.73
C ASP A 33 -11.51 5.35 4.40
N PRO A 34 -11.73 6.14 3.34
CA PRO A 34 -10.80 7.21 2.96
C PRO A 34 -10.81 8.41 3.91
N ALA A 35 -11.66 8.41 4.95
CA ALA A 35 -11.69 9.40 6.02
C ALA A 35 -11.36 8.76 7.39
N TRP A 36 -10.70 7.60 7.38
CA TRP A 36 -10.32 6.91 8.62
C TRP A 36 -9.36 7.79 9.43
N VAL A 37 -9.64 7.92 10.72
CA VAL A 37 -8.78 8.66 11.66
C VAL A 37 -8.66 7.85 12.95
N ASP A 38 -7.45 7.43 13.27
CA ASP A 38 -7.13 6.79 14.55
C ASP A 38 -5.69 7.11 14.94
N GLY A 39 -5.44 7.43 16.21
CA GLY A 39 -4.08 7.62 16.72
C GLY A 39 -3.18 8.65 16.02
N GLY A 40 -3.73 9.51 15.15
CA GLY A 40 -2.97 10.45 14.30
C GLY A 40 -2.68 9.95 12.88
N GLU A 41 -3.07 8.72 12.55
CA GLU A 41 -3.12 8.21 11.18
C GLU A 41 -4.38 8.74 10.48
N GLN A 42 -4.26 9.05 9.18
CA GLN A 42 -5.34 9.60 8.36
C GLN A 42 -5.44 8.82 7.05
N ASP A 43 -6.68 8.59 6.63
CA ASP A 43 -7.11 8.09 5.32
C ASP A 43 -6.80 6.62 5.02
N PHE A 44 -5.53 6.22 4.93
CA PHE A 44 -5.16 4.84 4.61
C PHE A 44 -3.98 4.35 5.44
N ALA A 45 -4.20 3.29 6.21
CA ALA A 45 -3.18 2.57 6.97
C ALA A 45 -3.30 1.07 6.68
N MET A 46 -2.22 0.45 6.23
CA MET A 46 -2.14 -0.95 5.86
C MET A 46 -1.01 -1.64 6.63
N LYS A 47 -1.24 -2.86 7.12
CA LYS A 47 -0.21 -3.70 7.75
C LYS A 47 -0.16 -5.06 7.08
N TYR A 48 1.05 -5.58 6.95
CA TYR A 48 1.33 -6.81 6.23
C TYR A 48 2.54 -7.53 6.82
N ASP A 49 2.55 -8.85 6.64
CA ASP A 49 3.69 -9.70 6.96
C ASP A 49 4.31 -10.21 5.66
N PHE A 50 5.62 -10.44 5.65
CA PHE A 50 6.33 -10.88 4.47
C PHE A 50 7.51 -11.79 4.79
N THR A 51 7.88 -12.58 3.78
CA THR A 51 9.16 -13.28 3.73
C THR A 51 10.01 -12.67 2.62
N GLN A 52 11.25 -12.33 2.94
CA GLN A 52 12.20 -11.76 1.99
C GLN A 52 13.48 -12.58 1.91
N TRP A 53 14.20 -12.44 0.80
CA TRP A 53 15.44 -13.14 0.52
C TRP A 53 16.34 -12.32 -0.40
N PHE A 54 17.63 -12.62 -0.33
CA PHE A 54 18.61 -12.14 -1.30
C PHE A 54 18.91 -13.21 -2.34
N SER A 55 19.09 -12.81 -3.59
CA SER A 55 19.50 -13.70 -4.67
C SER A 55 20.37 -12.96 -5.69
N THR A 56 20.92 -13.67 -6.68
CA THR A 56 21.60 -13.05 -7.83
C THR A 56 20.65 -12.60 -8.94
N THR A 57 19.34 -12.78 -8.76
CA THR A 57 18.32 -12.46 -9.77
C THR A 57 17.66 -11.13 -9.42
N SER A 58 17.81 -10.13 -10.30
CA SER A 58 17.01 -8.90 -10.22
C SER A 58 15.62 -9.18 -10.76
N ALA A 59 14.66 -9.43 -9.88
CA ALA A 59 13.30 -9.74 -10.31
C ALA A 59 12.62 -8.50 -10.89
N GLY A 60 12.27 -8.55 -12.18
CA GLY A 60 11.55 -7.47 -12.87
C GLY A 60 10.11 -7.31 -12.36
N ASN A 61 9.57 -6.09 -12.49
CA ASN A 61 8.20 -5.76 -12.09
C ASN A 61 7.20 -6.70 -12.77
N ASN A 62 6.32 -7.30 -11.95
CA ASN A 62 5.24 -8.20 -12.39
C ASN A 62 5.73 -9.42 -13.19
N ASN A 63 6.96 -9.89 -12.94
CA ASN A 63 7.53 -11.06 -13.60
C ASN A 63 7.63 -12.24 -12.62
N VAL A 64 6.56 -13.06 -12.57
CA VAL A 64 6.43 -14.20 -11.65
C VAL A 64 7.56 -15.21 -11.83
N ALA A 65 7.93 -15.56 -13.07
CA ALA A 65 9.01 -16.52 -13.32
C ALA A 65 10.36 -16.04 -12.79
N ASN A 66 10.64 -14.74 -12.87
CA ASN A 66 11.83 -14.13 -12.27
C ASN A 66 11.79 -14.14 -10.74
N MET A 67 10.63 -13.87 -10.13
CA MET A 67 10.46 -13.95 -8.68
C MET A 67 10.63 -15.40 -8.17
N GLN A 68 10.09 -16.39 -8.86
CA GLN A 68 10.30 -17.80 -8.53
C GLN A 68 11.76 -18.24 -8.69
N THR A 69 12.44 -17.71 -9.72
CA THR A 69 13.88 -17.94 -9.91
C THR A 69 14.69 -17.29 -8.79
N SER A 70 14.35 -16.06 -8.38
CA SER A 70 15.02 -15.36 -7.28
C SER A 70 14.87 -16.13 -5.96
N TYR A 71 13.68 -16.68 -5.70
CA TYR A 71 13.41 -17.54 -4.53
C TYR A 71 14.26 -18.82 -4.57
N THR A 72 14.27 -19.51 -5.70
CA THR A 72 15.02 -20.78 -5.87
C THR A 72 16.53 -20.57 -5.74
N THR A 73 17.02 -19.41 -6.17
CA THR A 73 18.44 -19.02 -6.12
C THR A 73 18.79 -18.21 -4.87
N ALA A 74 17.92 -18.21 -3.85
CA ALA A 74 18.17 -17.50 -2.61
C ALA A 74 19.49 -17.93 -1.96
N ILE A 75 20.26 -16.94 -1.52
CA ILE A 75 21.58 -17.11 -0.91
C ILE A 75 21.49 -16.96 0.61
N GLY A 76 22.39 -17.66 1.32
CA GLY A 76 22.45 -17.57 2.78
C GLY A 76 23.03 -16.23 3.25
N ILE A 77 22.51 -15.71 4.36
CA ILE A 77 22.90 -14.39 4.88
C ILE A 77 24.41 -14.25 5.16
N ASN A 78 25.10 -15.29 5.65
CA ASN A 78 26.54 -15.22 5.93
C ASN A 78 27.35 -15.09 4.62
N THR A 79 26.88 -15.71 3.54
CA THR A 79 27.47 -15.57 2.21
C THR A 79 27.30 -14.15 1.67
N LEU A 80 26.15 -13.52 1.94
CA LEU A 80 25.94 -12.12 1.59
C LEU A 80 26.81 -11.18 2.43
N LEU A 81 26.83 -11.36 3.76
CA LEU A 81 27.58 -10.51 4.68
C LEU A 81 29.08 -10.51 4.39
N SER A 82 29.65 -11.61 3.88
CA SER A 82 31.06 -11.66 3.51
C SER A 82 31.42 -10.82 2.28
N THR A 83 30.42 -10.37 1.50
CA THR A 83 30.64 -9.46 0.36
C THR A 83 30.67 -7.99 0.75
N LEU A 84 30.19 -7.66 1.96
CA LEU A 84 30.12 -6.29 2.44
C LEU A 84 31.50 -5.81 2.88
N ASN A 85 31.94 -4.68 2.33
CA ASN A 85 33.26 -4.12 2.57
C ASN A 85 33.26 -2.59 2.75
N GLY A 86 32.08 -1.97 2.81
CA GLY A 86 31.93 -0.52 3.00
C GLY A 86 32.06 0.31 1.72
N SER A 87 32.36 -0.28 0.56
CA SER A 87 32.42 0.46 -0.70
C SER A 87 31.05 0.67 -1.34
N ASN A 88 30.94 1.68 -2.19
CA ASN A 88 29.70 2.01 -2.92
C ASN A 88 29.48 1.14 -4.17
N THR A 89 30.19 0.02 -4.32
CA THR A 89 30.02 -0.88 -5.47
C THR A 89 28.84 -1.82 -5.24
N ALA A 90 28.20 -2.25 -6.31
CA ALA A 90 27.15 -3.26 -6.25
C ALA A 90 27.73 -4.64 -5.84
N THR A 91 27.01 -5.36 -4.98
CA THR A 91 27.34 -6.74 -4.59
C THR A 91 26.98 -7.76 -5.69
N GLY A 92 26.06 -7.38 -6.58
CA GLY A 92 25.41 -8.31 -7.52
C GLY A 92 24.23 -9.08 -6.91
N TYR A 93 23.87 -8.81 -5.65
CA TYR A 93 22.70 -9.38 -5.00
C TYR A 93 21.51 -8.42 -4.99
N PHE A 94 20.32 -8.99 -5.06
CA PHE A 94 19.05 -8.28 -5.09
C PHE A 94 18.13 -8.80 -3.99
N LEU A 95 17.47 -7.89 -3.29
CA LEU A 95 16.43 -8.19 -2.31
C LEU A 95 15.08 -8.34 -3.02
N SER A 96 14.34 -9.37 -2.65
CA SER A 96 12.96 -9.60 -3.10
C SER A 96 12.15 -10.20 -1.95
N GLY A 97 10.84 -10.10 -2.02
CA GLY A 97 9.96 -10.68 -1.02
C GLY A 97 8.51 -10.77 -1.48
N VAL A 98 7.76 -11.63 -0.82
CA VAL A 98 6.31 -11.76 -0.96
C VAL A 98 5.66 -11.84 0.42
N GLY A 99 4.38 -11.48 0.50
CA GLY A 99 3.69 -11.34 1.77
C GLY A 99 2.18 -11.21 1.63
N GLU A 100 1.51 -11.05 2.76
CA GLU A 100 0.06 -10.89 2.86
C GLU A 100 -0.30 -9.69 3.74
N THR A 101 -1.27 -8.91 3.30
CA THR A 101 -1.90 -7.84 4.08
C THR A 101 -2.95 -8.45 4.99
N TYR A 102 -2.92 -8.11 6.28
CA TYR A 102 -3.89 -8.63 7.26
C TYR A 102 -4.70 -7.52 7.94
N TYR A 103 -4.43 -6.25 7.63
CA TYR A 103 -5.10 -5.11 8.25
C TYR A 103 -5.12 -3.90 7.33
N ILE A 104 -6.30 -3.27 7.20
CA ILE A 104 -6.49 -1.95 6.61
C ILE A 104 -7.47 -1.13 7.47
N ASN A 105 -7.12 0.11 7.82
CA ASN A 105 -8.00 1.09 8.49
C ASN A 105 -8.80 0.52 9.67
N GLY A 106 -8.15 -0.13 10.63
CA GLY A 106 -8.85 -0.72 11.80
C GLY A 106 -9.49 -2.08 11.56
N SER A 107 -9.49 -2.60 10.33
CA SER A 107 -10.25 -3.79 9.95
C SER A 107 -9.35 -4.92 9.45
N THR A 108 -9.64 -6.14 9.89
CA THR A 108 -9.12 -7.39 9.31
C THR A 108 -10.08 -8.00 8.27
N SER A 109 -11.26 -7.42 8.10
CA SER A 109 -12.29 -7.88 7.15
C SER A 109 -12.36 -7.01 5.89
N PHE A 110 -11.27 -6.32 5.57
CA PHE A 110 -11.16 -5.40 4.43
C PHE A 110 -11.26 -6.12 3.07
N CYS A 111 -10.97 -7.43 3.02
CA CYS A 111 -11.05 -8.29 1.83
C CYS A 111 -11.98 -9.48 2.11
N THR A 112 -13.29 -9.27 2.15
CA THR A 112 -14.21 -10.39 2.46
C THR A 112 -14.30 -11.35 1.27
N GLY A 113 -13.74 -12.55 1.43
CA GLY A 113 -13.70 -13.57 0.38
C GLY A 113 -12.56 -13.37 -0.62
N CYS A 114 -11.57 -12.55 -0.29
CA CYS A 114 -10.35 -12.40 -1.07
C CYS A 114 -9.12 -12.36 -0.16
N GLU A 115 -7.97 -12.56 -0.78
CA GLU A 115 -6.64 -12.37 -0.22
C GLU A 115 -5.99 -11.15 -0.88
N LEU A 116 -5.28 -10.33 -0.09
CA LEU A 116 -4.50 -9.21 -0.60
C LEU A 116 -3.02 -9.46 -0.32
N THR A 117 -2.34 -9.99 -1.31
CA THR A 117 -0.91 -10.32 -1.26
C THR A 117 -0.07 -9.16 -1.77
N LEU A 118 1.21 -9.16 -1.40
CA LEU A 118 2.20 -8.22 -1.91
C LEU A 118 3.42 -8.93 -2.44
N ALA A 119 4.09 -8.30 -3.40
CA ALA A 119 5.41 -8.69 -3.88
C ALA A 119 6.26 -7.45 -4.10
N PHE A 120 7.56 -7.56 -3.81
CA PHE A 120 8.53 -6.51 -4.09
C PHE A 120 9.85 -7.09 -4.60
N GLY A 121 10.57 -6.29 -5.38
CA GLY A 121 11.82 -6.71 -6.00
C GLY A 121 12.60 -5.54 -6.59
N GLY A 122 13.69 -5.87 -7.30
CA GLY A 122 14.53 -4.90 -8.00
C GLY A 122 15.46 -4.05 -7.11
N LEU A 123 15.53 -4.34 -5.81
CA LEU A 123 16.38 -3.66 -4.83
C LEU A 123 17.80 -4.24 -4.88
N GLY A 124 18.75 -3.57 -5.54
CA GLY A 124 20.14 -4.01 -5.65
C GLY A 124 20.98 -3.65 -4.43
N LEU A 125 21.68 -4.58 -3.81
CA LEU A 125 22.49 -4.33 -2.63
C LEU A 125 23.89 -3.82 -3.00
N ASN A 126 24.33 -2.74 -2.37
CA ASN A 126 25.71 -2.24 -2.43
C ASN A 126 26.55 -2.75 -1.25
N ASN A 127 27.87 -2.80 -1.41
CA ASN A 127 28.80 -3.34 -0.42
C ASN A 127 28.86 -2.53 0.89
N ASN A 128 28.25 -1.34 0.93
CA ASN A 128 28.14 -0.45 2.08
C ASN A 128 26.80 -0.57 2.82
N ASN A 129 25.98 -1.59 2.55
CA ASN A 129 24.62 -1.78 3.09
C ASN A 129 23.54 -0.81 2.55
N THR A 130 23.83 -0.01 1.52
CA THR A 130 22.79 0.77 0.84
C THR A 130 22.20 0.00 -0.34
N PHE A 131 21.12 0.52 -0.92
CA PHE A 131 20.42 -0.11 -2.03
C PHE A 131 20.38 0.80 -3.26
N ASP A 132 20.64 0.21 -4.43
CA ASP A 132 20.22 0.74 -5.73
C ASP A 132 18.73 0.44 -5.93
N ILE A 133 17.95 1.49 -6.09
CA ILE A 133 16.49 1.43 -6.23
C ILE A 133 16.00 1.72 -7.65
N THR A 134 16.91 1.85 -8.62
CA THR A 134 16.58 2.28 -9.99
C THR A 134 15.49 1.42 -10.64
N ASN A 135 15.49 0.11 -10.34
CA ASN A 135 14.51 -0.85 -10.86
C ASN A 135 13.57 -1.40 -9.77
N ALA A 136 13.53 -0.77 -8.59
CA ALA A 136 12.80 -1.29 -7.45
C ALA A 136 11.30 -1.00 -7.54
N TRP A 137 10.50 -2.00 -7.16
CA TRP A 137 9.05 -1.98 -7.27
C TRP A 137 8.38 -2.71 -6.10
N ILE A 138 7.12 -2.37 -5.87
CA ILE A 138 6.20 -3.09 -4.99
C ILE A 138 4.82 -3.14 -5.64
N ASN A 139 4.20 -4.31 -5.60
CA ASN A 139 2.86 -4.55 -6.12
C ASN A 139 2.00 -5.22 -5.06
N LEU A 140 0.69 -4.99 -5.16
CA LEU A 140 -0.34 -5.66 -4.42
C LEU A 140 -1.27 -6.38 -5.39
N TYR A 141 -1.68 -7.59 -5.03
CA TYR A 141 -2.53 -8.44 -5.84
C TYR A 141 -3.75 -8.82 -5.03
N VAL A 142 -4.94 -8.62 -5.62
CA VAL A 142 -6.18 -9.13 -5.03
C VAL A 142 -6.56 -10.43 -5.72
N ASP A 143 -6.65 -11.50 -4.94
CA ASP A 143 -7.07 -12.81 -5.40
C ASP A 143 -8.31 -13.30 -4.63
N PHE A 144 -9.21 -13.99 -5.33
CA PHE A 144 -10.44 -14.54 -4.75
C PHE A 144 -10.32 -16.05 -4.46
N THR A 145 -9.11 -16.59 -4.56
CA THR A 145 -8.79 -18.01 -4.42
C THR A 145 -7.69 -18.22 -3.39
N ALA A 146 -7.91 -17.80 -2.14
CA ALA A 146 -6.90 -17.85 -1.07
C ALA A 146 -6.07 -19.15 -1.04
N ASP A 147 -4.84 -19.04 -1.56
CA ASP A 147 -3.91 -20.15 -1.76
C ASP A 147 -2.46 -19.77 -1.39
N TYR A 148 -2.19 -18.51 -1.06
CA TYR A 148 -0.96 -18.11 -0.40
C TYR A 148 -1.02 -18.39 1.10
N THR A 149 0.13 -18.75 1.67
CA THR A 149 0.30 -18.90 3.12
C THR A 149 1.53 -18.15 3.59
N SER A 150 1.35 -17.38 4.67
CA SER A 150 2.43 -16.66 5.34
C SER A 150 2.93 -17.45 6.56
N PRO A 151 4.25 -17.59 6.78
CA PRO A 151 5.35 -17.14 5.92
C PRO A 151 5.53 -18.04 4.69
N THR A 152 6.15 -17.49 3.65
CA THR A 152 6.49 -18.22 2.43
C THR A 152 7.50 -19.34 2.72
N SER A 153 7.04 -20.57 2.51
CA SER A 153 7.71 -21.86 2.69
C SER A 153 8.17 -22.53 1.38
N ASN A 154 7.62 -22.17 0.22
CA ASN A 154 7.95 -22.79 -1.06
C ASN A 154 7.76 -21.86 -2.29
N VAL A 155 8.27 -22.30 -3.44
CA VAL A 155 8.22 -21.51 -4.71
C VAL A 155 6.82 -21.40 -5.32
N GLY A 156 5.90 -22.29 -4.94
CA GLY A 156 4.49 -22.23 -5.35
C GLY A 156 3.79 -21.03 -4.73
N GLU A 157 4.02 -20.77 -3.44
CA GLU A 157 3.48 -19.59 -2.75
C GLU A 157 4.00 -18.27 -3.36
N VAL A 158 5.20 -18.24 -3.94
CA VAL A 158 5.67 -17.05 -4.68
C VAL A 158 4.79 -16.77 -5.91
N ALA A 159 4.27 -17.82 -6.56
CA ALA A 159 3.30 -17.65 -7.64
C ALA A 159 1.92 -17.25 -7.11
N SER A 160 1.43 -17.93 -6.06
CA SER A 160 0.15 -17.60 -5.40
C SER A 160 0.12 -16.16 -4.84
N ALA A 161 1.26 -15.62 -4.38
CA ALA A 161 1.33 -14.22 -3.96
C ALA A 161 1.24 -13.20 -5.13
N MET A 162 1.22 -13.66 -6.38
CA MET A 162 1.31 -12.81 -7.58
C MET A 162 0.34 -13.21 -8.70
N ASP A 163 -0.58 -14.14 -8.47
CA ASP A 163 -1.50 -14.66 -9.49
C ASP A 163 -2.87 -13.97 -9.50
N GLY A 164 -3.16 -13.17 -8.46
CA GLY A 164 -4.31 -12.29 -8.39
C GLY A 164 -4.28 -11.13 -9.39
N ASN A 165 -5.36 -10.36 -9.41
CA ASN A 165 -5.42 -9.14 -10.19
C ASN A 165 -4.52 -8.07 -9.57
N LEU A 166 -3.70 -7.39 -10.39
CA LEU A 166 -2.86 -6.29 -9.94
C LEU A 166 -3.71 -5.13 -9.37
N TRP A 167 -3.80 -5.08 -8.05
CA TRP A 167 -4.64 -4.13 -7.31
C TRP A 167 -3.95 -2.77 -7.20
N LEU A 168 -2.65 -2.76 -6.91
CA LEU A 168 -1.84 -1.55 -6.88
C LEU A 168 -0.41 -1.88 -7.34
N SER A 169 0.21 -0.98 -8.08
CA SER A 169 1.61 -1.08 -8.49
C SER A 169 2.33 0.22 -8.22
N ALA A 170 3.53 0.16 -7.66
CA ALA A 170 4.31 1.32 -7.32
C ALA A 170 5.82 1.13 -7.57
N SER A 171 6.48 2.22 -7.96
CA SER A 171 7.95 2.31 -7.98
C SER A 171 8.47 2.84 -6.65
N VAL A 172 9.71 2.47 -6.29
CA VAL A 172 10.36 2.95 -5.08
C VAL A 172 11.05 4.30 -5.34
N LEU A 173 10.66 5.35 -4.60
CA LEU A 173 11.29 6.67 -4.66
C LEU A 173 12.46 6.81 -3.69
N SER A 174 12.38 6.13 -2.55
CA SER A 174 13.46 6.05 -1.57
C SER A 174 13.37 4.74 -0.82
N PHE A 175 14.53 4.17 -0.46
CA PHE A 175 14.63 3.03 0.44
C PHE A 175 15.92 3.13 1.24
N GLY A 176 15.85 2.88 2.54
CA GLY A 176 17.04 2.90 3.38
C GLY A 176 16.82 2.22 4.71
N LEU A 177 17.91 1.70 5.28
CA LEU A 177 17.92 1.17 6.63
C LEU A 177 18.02 2.34 7.60
N THR A 178 17.02 2.50 8.48
CA THR A 178 16.99 3.55 9.50
C THR A 178 17.75 3.13 10.76
N SER A 179 17.86 1.83 11.01
CA SER A 179 18.73 1.24 12.02
C SER A 179 19.12 -0.20 11.63
N GLY A 180 20.24 -0.69 12.18
CA GLY A 180 20.69 -2.06 11.96
C GLY A 180 21.47 -2.26 10.66
N THR A 181 21.44 -3.49 10.13
CA THR A 181 22.14 -3.91 8.91
C THR A 181 21.25 -4.81 8.06
N VAL A 182 21.68 -5.20 6.87
CA VAL A 182 20.93 -6.14 6.01
C VAL A 182 20.61 -7.49 6.66
N GLN A 183 21.28 -7.86 7.75
CA GLN A 183 20.93 -9.02 8.56
C GLN A 183 19.69 -8.79 9.44
N ASN A 184 19.59 -7.61 10.06
CA ASN A 184 18.55 -7.25 11.01
C ASN A 184 18.43 -5.72 11.01
N ALA A 185 17.37 -5.19 10.44
CA ALA A 185 17.19 -3.75 10.29
C ALA A 185 15.73 -3.33 10.42
N LEU A 186 15.58 -2.07 10.80
CA LEU A 186 14.41 -1.27 10.47
C LEU A 186 14.68 -0.57 9.13
N ALA A 187 13.75 -0.66 8.20
CA ALA A 187 13.81 -0.01 6.91
C ALA A 187 12.69 1.02 6.78
N SER A 188 12.95 2.06 6.00
CA SER A 188 11.92 2.99 5.53
C SER A 188 11.95 3.11 4.03
N ALA A 189 10.77 3.26 3.45
CA ALA A 189 10.59 3.43 2.01
C ALA A 189 9.53 4.50 1.70
N GLN A 190 9.65 5.08 0.52
CA GLN A 190 8.62 5.92 -0.09
C GLN A 190 8.32 5.39 -1.47
N PHE A 191 7.04 5.32 -1.82
CA PHE A 191 6.62 4.77 -3.10
C PHE A 191 5.80 5.77 -3.92
N GLN A 192 5.85 5.60 -5.23
CA GLN A 192 5.01 6.31 -6.19
C GLN A 192 4.10 5.32 -6.88
N VAL A 193 2.79 5.51 -6.78
CA VAL A 193 1.81 4.70 -7.50
C VAL A 193 2.00 4.89 -9.00
N THR A 194 2.05 3.78 -9.73
CA THR A 194 2.28 3.73 -11.18
C THR A 194 1.16 3.00 -11.93
N GLY A 195 0.33 2.23 -11.24
CA GLY A 195 -0.78 1.50 -11.86
C GLY A 195 -1.55 0.60 -10.89
N GLY A 196 -2.40 -0.26 -11.44
CA GLY A 196 -3.31 -1.15 -10.69
C GLY A 196 -4.75 -0.64 -10.64
N LEU A 197 -5.66 -1.52 -10.23
CA LEU A 197 -7.10 -1.23 -10.12
C LEU A 197 -7.41 -0.03 -9.22
N ALA A 198 -6.71 0.09 -8.09
CA ALA A 198 -6.92 1.12 -7.08
C ALA A 198 -6.08 2.38 -7.30
N ALA A 199 -5.29 2.46 -8.38
CA ALA A 199 -4.32 3.53 -8.59
C ALA A 199 -4.93 4.93 -8.54
N ASN A 200 -6.14 5.09 -9.10
CA ASN A 200 -6.83 6.38 -9.16
C ASN A 200 -7.41 6.84 -7.82
N ASN A 201 -7.30 6.03 -6.77
CA ASN A 201 -7.74 6.38 -5.43
C ASN A 201 -6.59 6.90 -4.54
N PHE A 202 -5.35 6.85 -5.02
CA PHE A 202 -4.17 7.37 -4.32
C PHE A 202 -3.66 8.64 -5.02
N LEU A 203 -3.18 9.61 -4.25
CA LEU A 203 -2.69 10.87 -4.79
C LEU A 203 -1.31 10.72 -5.45
N ASN A 204 -1.15 11.23 -6.66
CA ASN A 204 0.15 11.22 -7.37
C ASN A 204 0.93 12.53 -7.11
N SER A 205 1.45 12.78 -5.90
CA SER A 205 2.29 13.96 -5.61
C SER A 205 3.17 13.74 -4.38
N PRO A 206 4.37 14.36 -4.22
CA PRO A 206 5.51 13.82 -3.46
C PRO A 206 5.39 13.92 -1.93
N LYS A 207 4.17 14.13 -1.42
CA LYS A 207 3.79 13.95 0.00
C LYS A 207 2.59 12.99 0.19
N ALA A 208 2.08 12.41 -0.89
CA ALA A 208 0.83 11.66 -0.93
C ALA A 208 0.85 10.45 -1.88
N GLY A 209 2.04 10.04 -2.36
CA GLY A 209 2.22 8.71 -2.96
C GLY A 209 1.96 7.59 -1.91
N PHE A 210 2.03 6.33 -2.33
CA PHE A 210 1.89 5.18 -1.41
C PHE A 210 3.00 5.30 -0.34
N ALA A 211 2.61 5.87 0.79
CA ALA A 211 3.17 5.92 2.12
C ALA A 211 4.67 5.92 2.43
N ASN A 212 5.00 6.59 3.54
CA ASN A 212 6.12 6.21 4.39
C ASN A 212 5.87 4.81 4.94
N GLN A 213 6.73 3.88 4.55
CA GLN A 213 6.74 2.54 5.09
C GLN A 213 7.74 2.46 6.24
N SER A 214 7.40 1.71 7.28
CA SER A 214 8.39 1.15 8.20
C SER A 214 8.26 -0.36 8.17
N GLY A 215 9.37 -1.06 7.97
CA GLY A 215 9.41 -2.52 7.99
C GLY A 215 10.57 -3.04 8.81
N SER A 216 10.44 -4.27 9.28
CA SER A 216 11.52 -4.98 9.96
C SER A 216 11.62 -6.41 9.45
N ALA A 217 12.84 -6.93 9.36
CA ALA A 217 13.09 -8.31 9.00
C ALA A 217 14.41 -8.78 9.60
N PHE A 218 14.48 -10.08 9.90
CA PHE A 218 15.64 -10.70 10.53
C PHE A 218 16.08 -11.94 9.77
N PHE A 219 17.39 -12.10 9.55
CA PHE A 219 18.00 -13.32 9.02
C PHE A 219 18.85 -14.00 10.10
N ASN A 220 18.62 -15.29 10.31
CA ASN A 220 19.35 -16.09 11.31
C ASN A 220 20.74 -16.51 10.77
N THR A 221 21.80 -15.88 11.29
CA THR A 221 23.19 -16.15 10.90
C THR A 221 23.72 -17.48 11.43
N SER A 222 23.19 -18.00 12.54
CA SER A 222 23.61 -19.29 13.11
C SER A 222 23.35 -20.47 12.18
N ILE A 223 22.35 -20.35 11.29
CA ILE A 223 21.99 -21.37 10.31
C ILE A 223 22.26 -20.92 8.87
N ASN A 224 22.92 -19.77 8.67
CA ASN A 224 23.10 -19.15 7.36
C ASN A 224 21.77 -19.05 6.58
N ALA A 225 20.71 -18.54 7.23
CA ALA A 225 19.36 -18.54 6.69
C ALA A 225 19.30 -17.85 5.32
N LYS A 226 18.54 -18.46 4.38
CA LYS A 226 18.27 -17.90 3.05
C LYS A 226 17.08 -16.93 3.02
N PHE A 227 16.16 -17.11 3.97
CA PHE A 227 14.90 -16.38 4.06
C PHE A 227 14.82 -15.68 5.42
N SER A 228 14.17 -14.52 5.44
CA SER A 228 13.92 -13.78 6.68
C SER A 228 12.92 -14.51 7.56
N SER A 229 13.06 -14.38 8.87
CA SER A 229 12.05 -14.75 9.85
C SER A 229 11.29 -13.50 10.31
N LEU A 230 9.96 -13.60 10.41
CA LEU A 230 9.09 -12.58 11.02
C LEU A 230 9.17 -11.19 10.37
N GLY A 231 9.22 -11.13 9.04
CA GLY A 231 9.17 -9.87 8.31
C GLY A 231 7.78 -9.22 8.44
N ASN A 232 7.73 -7.94 8.79
CA ASN A 232 6.48 -7.19 8.90
C ASN A 232 6.70 -5.73 8.47
N GLY A 233 5.62 -5.09 8.03
CA GLY A 233 5.64 -3.67 7.74
C GLY A 233 4.28 -3.02 7.78
N GLN A 234 4.31 -1.69 7.72
CA GLN A 234 3.15 -0.84 7.67
C GLN A 234 3.32 0.29 6.66
N VAL A 235 2.22 0.74 6.09
CA VAL A 235 2.13 1.76 5.03
C VAL A 235 1.00 2.72 5.42
N VAL A 236 1.27 4.02 5.47
CA VAL A 236 0.29 5.11 5.68
C VAL A 236 0.22 6.10 4.51
N SER A 237 -0.93 6.28 3.87
CA SER A 237 -1.09 7.11 2.66
C SER A 237 -2.33 7.99 2.73
N GLU A 238 -2.32 9.09 1.98
CA GLU A 238 -3.50 9.94 1.76
C GLU A 238 -4.28 9.39 0.56
N THR A 239 -5.58 9.12 0.73
CA THR A 239 -6.44 8.65 -0.36
C THR A 239 -7.40 9.74 -0.81
N ILE A 240 -7.81 9.69 -2.07
CA ILE A 240 -8.78 10.65 -2.61
C ILE A 240 -10.15 10.28 -2.03
N PRO A 241 -10.80 11.15 -1.23
CA PRO A 241 -12.15 10.89 -0.74
C PRO A 241 -13.12 10.77 -1.92
N GLU A 242 -14.13 9.90 -1.81
CA GLU A 242 -15.08 9.67 -2.92
C GLU A 242 -15.72 10.98 -3.43
N PRO A 243 -16.06 11.07 -4.74
CA PRO A 243 -16.71 12.24 -5.33
C PRO A 243 -18.09 12.62 -4.76
N ALA A 244 -18.64 11.87 -3.79
CA ALA A 244 -19.96 12.13 -3.22
C ALA A 244 -20.11 13.57 -2.69
N SER A 245 -19.03 14.17 -2.16
CA SER A 245 -19.01 15.57 -1.73
C SER A 245 -19.23 16.55 -2.89
N LEU A 246 -18.68 16.28 -4.07
CA LEU A 246 -18.90 17.07 -5.30
C LEU A 246 -20.31 16.87 -5.86
N ALA A 247 -20.84 15.65 -5.78
CA ALA A 247 -22.21 15.36 -6.22
C ALA A 247 -23.25 16.05 -5.33
N ILE A 248 -23.10 16.01 -3.99
CA ILE A 248 -24.01 16.68 -3.05
C ILE A 248 -23.87 18.21 -3.13
N PHE A 249 -22.65 18.73 -3.29
CA PHE A 249 -22.42 20.15 -3.53
C PHE A 249 -23.02 20.61 -4.87
N GLY A 250 -22.83 19.82 -5.94
CA GLY A 250 -23.39 20.07 -7.27
C GLY A 250 -24.92 19.99 -7.30
N LEU A 251 -25.51 18.99 -6.64
CA LEU A 251 -26.96 18.85 -6.46
C LEU A 251 -27.53 19.97 -5.57
N GLY A 252 -26.78 20.42 -4.55
CA GLY A 252 -27.10 21.57 -3.72
C GLY A 252 -27.16 22.87 -4.53
N LEU A 253 -26.18 23.11 -5.41
CA LEU A 253 -26.19 24.27 -6.32
C LEU A 253 -27.31 24.20 -7.36
N ILE A 254 -27.59 23.03 -7.93
CA ILE A 254 -28.70 22.83 -8.87
C ILE A 254 -30.06 23.04 -8.17
N GLY A 255 -30.21 22.57 -6.93
CA GLY A 255 -31.37 22.81 -6.09
C GLY A 255 -31.57 24.29 -5.78
N LEU A 256 -30.51 25.02 -5.42
CA LEU A 256 -30.55 26.47 -5.22
C LEU A 256 -30.89 27.24 -6.51
N ALA A 257 -30.30 26.86 -7.65
CA ALA A 257 -30.57 27.47 -8.94
C ALA A 257 -32.02 27.21 -9.41
N GLY A 258 -32.56 26.01 -9.15
CA GLY A 258 -33.96 25.66 -9.41
C GLY A 258 -34.94 26.47 -8.53
N MET A 259 -34.60 26.70 -7.26
CA MET A 259 -35.39 27.55 -6.36
C MET A 259 -35.33 29.04 -6.73
N ALA A 260 -34.18 29.53 -7.20
CA ALA A 260 -34.01 30.91 -7.68
C ALA A 260 -34.87 31.19 -8.92
N ARG A 261 -34.92 30.26 -9.89
CA ARG A 261 -35.77 30.39 -11.10
C ARG A 261 -37.27 30.35 -10.80
N ARG A 262 -37.69 29.72 -9.71
CA ARG A 262 -39.11 29.69 -9.30
C ARG A 262 -39.60 31.03 -8.74
N LYS A 263 -38.70 31.89 -8.24
CA LYS A 263 -39.04 33.22 -7.73
C LYS A 263 -39.19 34.27 -8.82
N THR A 264 -38.53 34.12 -9.98
CA THR A 264 -38.60 35.09 -11.08
C THR A 264 -39.86 34.96 -11.95
N LYS A 265 -40.62 33.87 -11.84
CA LYS A 265 -41.85 33.63 -12.61
C LYS A 265 -43.15 34.11 -11.94
N LYS A 266 -43.04 34.84 -10.82
CA LYS A 266 -44.15 35.58 -10.18
C LYS A 266 -43.78 37.07 -10.12
N SER A 267 -43.88 37.72 -11.27
CA SER A 267 -44.06 39.17 -11.44
C SER A 267 -45.11 39.38 -12.51
#